data_AF-A0A7J4T0A1-F1
#
_entry.id   AF-A0A7J4T0A1-F1
#
_cell.length_a   1.000
_cell.length_b   1.000
_cell.length_c   1.000
_cell.angle_alpha   90.00
_cell.angle_beta   90.00
_cell.angle_gamma   90.00
#
_symmetry.space_group_name_H-M   'P 1'
#
loop_
_entity.id
_entity.type
_entity.pdbx_description
1 polymer ?
#
loop_
_entity_poly.entity_id
_entity_poly.type
_entity_poly.pdbx_seq_one_letter_code
_entity_poly.pdbx_strand_id
1 'polypeptide(L)'
;MTHNQRKVVENAFKEGILTCLSATPTLAAGVNLPARRVLVRDIKRWDDGMSRPLPVMEVRQMLGRAGRPKYDDFGEAWVLCKGTDGWEVADMVSEKYFFGDVEPINSKLAGEPALRTHILSIISTGGIQHRGEIGDFLAATFLGFSTPKHILKEKIDQTLTWLTEQRFIRKVGVDRSYSEARADKVVVNDDWDDSVPAWAMVAKSTQGVEMTDEDNINNANKFSAHKKPALGFNLASELSTVGAWHSNDLDEFSGMKYEATLMGERITQLYLDPLSASIIRTGLRRAIRRIVKDIAPVTNFGLLHLATSTPDFTSLWAKNSEMEANSKLWIKTNSVEDELLSDSSYDEMLLSNVKSAWMVEMWCDEENIRSIEKDLDVNPGDINYRVDIMAWLIHSSREIILADDVFSDEHMPQIAELIKQLDVLR
;
A
#
# COMPACT_ATOMS: atom_id res chain seq x y z
N MET A 1 26.29 2.09 5.94
CA MET A 1 26.61 2.69 7.26
C MET A 1 25.54 2.31 8.26
N THR A 2 25.91 2.01 9.50
CA THR A 2 24.95 1.80 10.59
C THR A 2 24.36 3.13 11.08
N HIS A 3 23.29 3.09 11.89
CA HIS A 3 22.69 4.30 12.49
C HIS A 3 23.68 5.12 13.31
N ASN A 4 24.49 4.46 14.14
CA ASN A 4 25.49 5.12 14.98
C ASN A 4 26.57 5.80 14.14
N GLN A 5 27.06 5.13 13.08
CA GLN A 5 28.02 5.73 12.16
C GLN A 5 27.45 6.96 11.46
N ARG A 6 26.18 6.91 11.04
CA ARG A 6 25.48 8.07 10.43
C ARG A 6 25.43 9.24 11.40
N LYS A 7 24.96 9.03 12.64
CA LYS A 7 24.91 10.07 13.68
C LYS A 7 26.25 10.74 13.94
N VAL A 8 27.34 9.97 14.01
CA VAL A 8 28.68 10.52 14.24
C VAL A 8 29.10 11.45 13.09
N VAL A 9 28.88 11.03 11.83
CA VAL A 9 29.18 11.85 10.65
C VAL A 9 28.31 13.11 10.59
N GLU A 10 27.01 12.99 10.90
CA GLU A 10 26.09 14.13 10.92
C GLU A 10 26.48 15.17 11.98
N ASN A 11 26.82 14.72 13.19
CA ASN A 11 27.25 15.61 14.26
C ASN A 11 28.58 16.30 13.93
N ALA A 12 29.55 15.55 13.42
CA ALA A 12 30.83 16.11 13.01
C ALA A 12 30.69 17.15 11.89
N PHE A 13 29.71 16.99 10.99
CA PHE A 13 29.39 18.00 9.98
C PHE A 13 28.72 19.24 10.58
N LYS A 14 27.75 19.07 11.49
CA LYS A 14 27.09 20.20 12.19
C LYS A 14 28.07 21.04 13.02
N GLU A 15 29.03 20.38 13.66
CA GLU A 15 30.08 21.02 14.47
C GLU A 15 31.18 21.68 13.62
N GLY A 16 31.15 21.49 12.29
CA GLY A 16 32.15 22.04 11.37
C GLY A 16 33.49 21.29 11.38
N ILE A 17 33.55 20.12 12.03
CA ILE A 17 34.72 19.22 12.00
C ILE A 17 34.87 18.63 10.59
N LEU A 18 33.75 18.20 9.99
CA LEU A 18 33.68 17.81 8.59
C LEU A 18 33.22 19.00 7.75
N THR A 19 33.99 19.33 6.71
CA THR A 19 33.73 20.47 5.83
C THR A 19 32.91 20.12 4.59
N CYS A 20 32.84 18.83 4.24
CA CYS A 20 32.15 18.32 3.07
C CYS A 20 31.49 16.98 3.39
N LEU A 21 30.31 16.75 2.84
CA LEU A 21 29.56 15.51 2.98
C LEU A 21 29.02 15.12 1.61
N SER A 22 29.34 13.89 1.17
CA SER A 22 28.79 13.29 -0.04
C SER A 22 27.75 12.24 0.39
N ALA A 23 26.52 12.36 -0.11
CA ALA A 23 25.38 11.58 0.34
C ALA A 23 24.54 11.07 -0.83
N THR A 24 23.90 9.92 -0.62
CA THR A 24 22.79 9.44 -1.45
C THR A 24 21.46 10.10 -1.02
N PRO A 25 20.41 10.06 -1.87
CA PRO A 25 19.14 10.71 -1.58
C PRO A 25 18.50 10.32 -0.23
N THR A 26 18.72 9.09 0.24
CA THR A 26 18.17 8.58 1.50
C THR A 26 18.64 9.37 2.72
N LEU A 27 19.90 9.81 2.74
CA LEU A 27 20.42 10.68 3.79
C LEU A 27 19.98 12.15 3.57
N ALA A 28 19.86 12.56 2.30
CA ALA A 28 19.42 13.89 1.90
C ALA A 28 17.92 14.15 2.17
N ALA A 29 17.09 13.15 2.47
CA ALA A 29 15.70 13.35 2.89
C ALA A 29 15.54 13.35 4.42
N GLY A 30 16.28 12.49 5.13
CA GLY A 30 16.01 12.17 6.54
C GLY A 30 16.61 13.10 7.60
N VAL A 31 17.48 14.03 7.23
CA VAL A 31 18.25 14.82 8.22
C VAL A 31 18.22 16.31 7.87
N ASN A 32 17.97 17.17 8.86
CA ASN A 32 18.07 18.62 8.69
C ASN A 32 19.54 19.08 8.78
N LEU A 33 20.25 18.99 7.67
CA LEU A 33 21.65 19.42 7.52
C LEU A 33 21.74 20.51 6.44
N PRO A 34 21.59 21.80 6.80
CA PRO A 34 21.83 22.88 5.87
C PRO A 34 23.35 23.03 5.62
N ALA A 35 23.72 23.36 4.39
CA ALA A 35 25.10 23.60 3.99
C ALA A 35 25.18 24.86 3.14
N ARG A 36 26.28 25.64 3.20
CA ARG A 36 26.41 26.86 2.39
C ARG A 36 26.25 26.58 0.89
N ARG A 37 26.81 25.46 0.43
CA ARG A 37 26.73 25.00 -0.96
C ARG A 37 26.20 23.57 -1.02
N VAL A 38 25.29 23.30 -1.94
CA VAL A 38 24.80 21.97 -2.28
C VAL A 38 25.06 21.70 -3.76
N LEU A 39 25.61 20.52 -4.06
CA LEU A 39 25.84 20.06 -5.42
C LEU A 39 25.04 18.77 -5.66
N VAL A 40 24.05 18.82 -6.56
CA VAL A 40 23.38 17.63 -7.08
C VAL A 40 24.24 17.07 -8.20
N ARG A 41 24.97 16.00 -7.87
CA ARG A 41 25.96 15.39 -8.75
C ARG A 41 25.35 14.58 -9.88
N ASP A 42 24.26 13.86 -9.62
CA ASP A 42 23.59 12.99 -10.58
C ASP A 42 22.09 13.29 -10.59
N ILE A 43 21.54 13.56 -11.77
CA ILE A 43 20.12 13.88 -11.99
C ILE A 43 19.34 12.72 -12.60
N LYS A 44 19.95 11.54 -12.63
CA LYS A 44 19.35 10.30 -13.11
C LYS A 44 19.57 9.20 -12.07
N ARG A 45 18.56 8.35 -11.88
CA ARG A 45 18.60 7.16 -11.01
C ARG A 45 18.21 5.93 -11.82
N TRP A 46 18.81 4.80 -11.50
CA TRP A 46 18.32 3.52 -12.01
C TRP A 46 17.03 3.16 -11.29
N ASP A 47 15.96 2.99 -12.05
CA ASP A 47 14.63 2.70 -11.55
C ASP A 47 13.94 1.78 -12.56
N ASP A 48 13.53 0.60 -12.11
CA ASP A 48 12.73 -0.34 -12.92
C ASP A 48 13.37 -0.68 -14.29
N GLY A 49 14.65 -1.09 -14.25
CA GLY A 49 15.39 -1.53 -15.44
C GLY A 49 15.85 -0.40 -16.39
N MET A 50 15.62 0.87 -16.05
CA MET A 50 15.99 2.00 -16.89
C MET A 50 16.56 3.18 -16.08
N SER A 51 17.43 3.97 -16.72
CA SER A 51 17.92 5.21 -16.13
C SER A 51 16.87 6.30 -16.32
N ARG A 52 16.16 6.65 -15.25
CA ARG A 52 15.12 7.69 -15.24
C ARG A 52 15.66 8.98 -14.63
N PRO A 53 15.24 10.17 -15.13
CA PRO A 53 15.56 11.43 -14.46
C PRO A 53 14.92 11.46 -13.07
N LEU A 54 15.58 12.11 -12.11
CA LEU A 54 14.99 12.34 -10.79
C LEU A 54 13.77 13.29 -10.91
N PRO A 55 12.76 13.15 -10.04
CA PRO A 55 11.65 14.09 -9.97
C PRO A 55 12.14 15.52 -9.65
N VAL A 56 11.49 16.52 -10.24
CA VAL A 56 11.79 17.94 -9.99
C VAL A 56 11.64 18.27 -8.50
N MET A 57 10.61 17.73 -7.86
CA MET A 57 10.40 17.87 -6.40
C MET A 57 11.63 17.41 -5.60
N GLU A 58 12.19 16.24 -5.93
CA GLU A 58 13.33 15.66 -5.21
C GLU A 58 14.60 16.50 -5.39
N VAL A 59 14.89 16.93 -6.62
CA VAL A 59 16.03 17.81 -6.91
C VAL A 59 15.89 19.15 -6.20
N ARG A 60 14.71 19.78 -6.23
CA ARG A 60 14.46 21.04 -5.53
C ARG A 60 14.59 20.91 -4.02
N GLN A 61 14.14 19.80 -3.44
CA GLN A 61 14.33 19.53 -2.01
C GLN A 61 15.82 19.40 -1.64
N MET A 62 16.64 18.78 -2.48
CA MET A 62 18.10 18.73 -2.27
C MET A 62 18.70 20.13 -2.35
N LEU A 63 18.41 20.88 -3.41
CA LEU A 63 18.94 22.24 -3.62
C LEU A 63 18.49 23.21 -2.52
N GLY A 64 17.27 23.05 -1.99
CA GLY A 64 16.74 23.86 -0.88
C GLY A 64 17.48 23.71 0.45
N ARG A 65 18.44 22.78 0.55
CA ARG A 65 19.35 22.65 1.70
C ARG A 65 20.55 23.61 1.63
N ALA A 66 20.70 24.33 0.52
CA ALA A 66 21.73 25.35 0.35
C ALA A 66 21.40 26.61 1.17
N GLY A 67 22.40 27.10 1.90
CA GLY A 67 22.32 28.24 2.81
C GLY A 67 22.01 27.82 4.25
N ARG A 68 22.90 28.20 5.19
CA ARG A 68 22.67 27.96 6.62
C ARG A 68 22.01 29.19 7.25
N PRO A 69 20.80 29.06 7.79
CA PRO A 69 20.15 30.15 8.50
C PRO A 69 21.07 30.69 9.61
N LYS A 70 21.20 32.01 9.70
CA LYS A 70 22.05 32.75 10.66
C LYS A 70 23.57 32.75 10.41
N TYR A 71 24.08 31.94 9.48
CA TYR A 71 25.53 31.85 9.23
C TYR A 71 25.95 32.33 7.83
N ASP A 72 25.09 32.16 6.83
CA ASP A 72 25.39 32.53 5.44
C ASP A 72 24.40 33.59 4.95
N ASP A 73 24.90 34.60 4.21
CA ASP A 73 24.08 35.63 3.57
C ASP A 73 23.30 35.11 2.35
N PHE A 74 23.83 34.06 1.70
CA PHE A 74 23.23 33.38 0.57
C PHE A 74 23.64 31.91 0.53
N GLY A 75 22.80 31.07 -0.08
CA GLY A 75 23.08 29.66 -0.36
C GLY A 75 23.40 29.44 -1.84
N GLU A 76 24.32 28.53 -2.13
CA GLU A 76 24.66 28.16 -3.51
C GLU A 76 24.15 26.75 -3.85
N ALA A 77 23.30 26.67 -4.86
CA ALA A 77 22.64 25.43 -5.29
C ALA A 77 23.09 25.08 -6.72
N TRP A 78 23.89 24.02 -6.87
CA TRP A 78 24.49 23.63 -8.13
C TRP A 78 23.95 22.27 -8.59
N VAL A 79 23.74 22.12 -9.90
CA VAL A 79 23.42 20.85 -10.54
C VAL A 79 24.53 20.55 -11.55
N LEU A 80 25.12 19.36 -11.47
CA LEU A 80 26.12 18.96 -12.45
C LEU A 80 25.46 18.45 -13.73
N CYS A 81 25.69 19.16 -14.82
CA CYS A 81 25.34 18.73 -16.17
C CYS A 81 26.41 17.78 -16.72
N LYS A 82 25.99 16.61 -17.21
CA LYS A 82 26.84 15.61 -17.86
C LYS A 82 26.41 15.45 -19.31
N GLY A 83 27.35 15.56 -20.26
CA GLY A 83 27.07 15.37 -21.69
C GLY A 83 28.23 15.83 -22.56
N THR A 84 28.10 15.59 -23.87
CA THR A 84 29.07 16.03 -24.89
C THR A 84 28.91 17.50 -25.25
N ASP A 85 27.67 18.01 -25.26
CA ASP A 85 27.37 19.43 -25.39
C ASP A 85 26.95 19.99 -24.03
N GLY A 86 27.84 20.76 -23.40
CA GLY A 86 27.63 21.28 -22.05
C GLY A 86 26.53 22.35 -21.99
N TRP A 87 26.35 23.14 -23.06
CA TRP A 87 25.42 24.28 -23.05
C TRP A 87 23.99 23.81 -23.27
N GLU A 88 23.74 22.99 -24.28
CA GLU A 88 22.41 22.44 -24.55
C GLU A 88 21.88 21.64 -23.34
N VAL A 89 22.73 20.81 -22.73
CA VAL A 89 22.34 20.05 -21.53
C VAL A 89 22.07 20.98 -20.35
N ALA A 90 22.84 22.06 -20.19
CA ALA A 90 22.60 23.03 -19.14
C ALA A 90 21.26 23.76 -19.32
N ASP A 91 20.91 24.15 -20.55
CA ASP A 91 19.63 24.79 -20.85
C ASP A 91 18.47 23.82 -20.55
N MET A 92 18.52 22.57 -21.01
CA MET A 92 17.50 21.57 -20.71
C MET A 92 17.34 21.30 -19.20
N VAL A 93 18.45 21.20 -18.47
CA VAL A 93 18.45 20.99 -17.01
C VAL A 93 17.87 22.22 -16.30
N SER A 94 18.22 23.41 -16.78
CA SER A 94 17.72 24.69 -16.28
C SER A 94 16.20 24.79 -16.43
N GLU A 95 15.71 24.58 -17.66
CA GLU A 95 14.29 24.59 -17.99
C GLU A 95 13.51 23.57 -17.17
N LYS A 96 14.04 22.34 -16.99
CA LYS A 96 13.32 21.31 -16.24
C LYS A 96 13.31 21.55 -14.73
N TYR A 97 14.47 21.77 -14.11
CA TYR A 97 14.60 21.73 -12.65
C TYR A 97 14.49 23.10 -11.97
N PHE A 98 14.90 24.18 -12.64
CA PHE A 98 14.84 25.53 -12.07
C PHE A 98 13.58 26.27 -12.47
N PHE A 99 13.19 26.21 -13.74
CA PHE A 99 12.04 26.96 -14.26
C PHE A 99 10.77 26.13 -14.48
N GLY A 100 10.90 24.81 -14.55
CA GLY A 100 9.78 23.90 -14.81
C GLY A 100 8.84 23.74 -13.63
N ASP A 101 7.64 23.24 -13.90
CA ASP A 101 6.69 22.91 -12.83
C ASP A 101 7.09 21.64 -12.08
N VAL A 102 6.65 21.56 -10.83
CA VAL A 102 6.80 20.35 -10.03
C VAL A 102 5.76 19.32 -10.45
N GLU A 103 6.13 18.04 -10.47
CA GLU A 103 5.19 16.98 -10.82
C GLU A 103 3.98 16.95 -9.86
N PRO A 104 2.76 16.70 -10.37
CA PRO A 104 1.57 16.59 -9.52
C PRO A 104 1.69 15.39 -8.58
N ILE A 105 1.14 15.55 -7.37
CA ILE A 105 1.09 14.49 -6.38
C ILE A 105 0.02 13.49 -6.79
N ASN A 106 0.39 12.22 -6.91
CA ASN A 106 -0.52 11.13 -7.24
C ASN A 106 -0.74 10.21 -6.03
N SER A 107 -1.98 9.78 -5.81
CA SER A 107 -2.31 8.84 -4.73
C SER A 107 -1.62 7.49 -4.92
N LYS A 108 -0.97 6.98 -3.87
CA LYS A 108 -0.35 5.65 -3.84
C LYS A 108 -1.24 4.57 -3.22
N LEU A 109 -2.40 4.97 -2.68
CA LEU A 109 -3.40 4.03 -2.15
C LEU A 109 -3.98 3.11 -3.24
N ALA A 110 -3.84 3.48 -4.52
CA ALA A 110 -4.26 2.68 -5.66
C ALA A 110 -3.46 1.38 -5.84
N GLY A 111 -2.28 1.27 -5.22
CA GLY A 111 -1.42 0.09 -5.28
C GLY A 111 -2.06 -1.06 -4.52
N GLU A 112 -2.04 -2.26 -5.11
CA GLU A 112 -2.71 -3.43 -4.53
C GLU A 112 -2.27 -3.75 -3.08
N PRO A 113 -0.98 -3.68 -2.69
CA PRO A 113 -0.58 -3.94 -1.31
C PRO A 113 -1.25 -2.99 -0.31
N ALA A 114 -1.21 -1.69 -0.60
CA ALA A 114 -1.84 -0.68 0.27
C ALA A 114 -3.36 -0.89 0.33
N LEU A 115 -4.00 -1.13 -0.81
CA LEU A 115 -5.46 -1.30 -0.88
C LEU A 115 -5.92 -2.55 -0.10
N ARG A 116 -5.22 -3.69 -0.25
CA ARG A 116 -5.51 -4.92 0.50
C ARG A 116 -5.41 -4.70 2.00
N THR A 117 -4.30 -4.14 2.47
CA THR A 117 -4.06 -3.91 3.90
C THR A 117 -5.10 -2.96 4.50
N HIS A 118 -5.41 -1.87 3.80
CA HIS A 118 -6.39 -0.90 4.30
C HIS A 118 -7.82 -1.44 4.26
N ILE A 119 -8.25 -2.13 3.20
CA ILE A 119 -9.60 -2.72 3.15
C ILE A 119 -9.77 -3.77 4.26
N LEU A 120 -8.77 -4.63 4.48
CA LEU A 120 -8.82 -5.60 5.58
C LEU A 120 -8.91 -4.91 6.94
N SER A 121 -8.11 -3.87 7.17
CA SER A 121 -8.10 -3.09 8.42
C SER A 121 -9.43 -2.36 8.67
N ILE A 122 -10.05 -1.82 7.62
CA ILE A 122 -11.36 -1.17 7.68
C ILE A 122 -12.45 -2.15 8.17
N ILE A 123 -12.42 -3.39 7.69
CA ILE A 123 -13.39 -4.42 8.07
C ILE A 123 -13.11 -4.98 9.47
N SER A 124 -11.85 -5.25 9.80
CA SER A 124 -11.47 -5.91 11.07
C SER A 124 -11.49 -4.95 12.26
N THR A 125 -10.87 -3.78 12.13
CA THR A 125 -10.67 -2.83 13.24
C THR A 125 -11.51 -1.57 13.06
N GLY A 126 -11.78 -1.17 11.81
CA GLY A 126 -12.54 0.04 11.50
C GLY A 126 -14.05 -0.09 11.68
N GLY A 127 -14.59 -1.31 11.82
CA GLY A 127 -16.03 -1.55 12.02
C GLY A 127 -16.90 -1.26 10.79
N ILE A 128 -16.31 -0.92 9.65
CA ILE A 128 -17.03 -0.65 8.41
C ILE A 128 -17.13 -1.97 7.64
N GLN A 129 -18.33 -2.56 7.64
CA GLN A 129 -18.55 -3.94 7.21
C GLN A 129 -19.35 -4.04 5.91
N HIS A 130 -20.07 -2.98 5.52
CA HIS A 130 -20.92 -3.00 4.34
C HIS A 130 -20.19 -2.46 3.11
N ARG A 131 -20.41 -3.11 1.97
CA ARG A 131 -19.77 -2.77 0.69
C ARG A 131 -19.98 -1.30 0.28
N GLY A 132 -21.16 -0.75 0.54
CA GLY A 132 -21.46 0.66 0.27
C GLY A 132 -20.58 1.60 1.09
N GLU A 133 -20.45 1.36 2.40
CA GLU A 133 -19.69 2.22 3.32
C GLU A 133 -18.18 2.15 3.05
N ILE A 134 -17.65 0.96 2.72
CA ILE A 134 -16.26 0.81 2.28
C ILE A 134 -16.00 1.68 1.04
N GLY A 135 -16.95 1.68 0.10
CA GLY A 135 -16.92 2.52 -1.09
C GLY A 135 -16.93 4.01 -0.76
N ASP A 136 -17.80 4.44 0.16
CA ASP A 136 -17.90 5.85 0.56
C ASP A 136 -16.64 6.33 1.28
N PHE A 137 -16.09 5.50 2.17
CA PHE A 137 -14.85 5.79 2.86
C PHE A 137 -13.71 6.00 1.87
N LEU A 138 -13.53 5.09 0.92
CA LEU A 138 -12.48 5.21 -0.10
C LEU A 138 -12.74 6.36 -1.09
N ALA A 139 -14.01 6.67 -1.38
CA ALA A 139 -14.38 7.83 -2.19
C ALA A 139 -14.00 9.16 -1.52
N ALA A 140 -13.99 9.23 -0.19
CA ALA A 140 -13.56 10.39 0.57
C ALA A 140 -12.03 10.56 0.68
N THR A 141 -11.24 9.60 0.18
CA THR A 141 -9.77 9.69 0.19
C THR A 141 -9.24 10.47 -1.02
N PHE A 142 -7.95 10.82 -0.99
CA PHE A 142 -7.27 11.42 -2.16
C PHE A 142 -7.29 10.49 -3.40
N LEU A 143 -7.34 9.17 -3.18
CA LEU A 143 -7.57 8.21 -4.28
C LEU A 143 -8.96 8.42 -4.90
N GLY A 144 -10.00 8.50 -4.07
CA GLY A 144 -11.37 8.70 -4.52
C GLY A 144 -11.59 10.03 -5.24
N PHE A 145 -10.87 11.08 -4.84
CA PHE A 145 -10.89 12.37 -5.53
C PHE A 145 -10.23 12.30 -6.92
N SER A 146 -9.10 11.60 -7.04
CA SER A 146 -8.30 11.53 -8.28
C SER A 146 -8.77 10.47 -9.27
N THR A 147 -9.54 9.47 -8.83
CA THR A 147 -9.90 8.30 -9.65
C THR A 147 -11.38 8.27 -9.99
N PRO A 148 -11.76 7.96 -11.25
CA PRO A 148 -13.15 7.77 -11.62
C PRO A 148 -13.86 6.71 -10.74
N LYS A 149 -15.10 7.01 -10.32
CA LYS A 149 -15.88 6.16 -9.41
C LYS A 149 -16.01 4.69 -9.86
N HIS A 150 -16.10 4.44 -11.17
CA HIS A 150 -16.24 3.07 -11.69
C HIS A 150 -14.96 2.24 -11.48
N ILE A 151 -13.78 2.82 -11.75
CA ILE A 151 -12.48 2.17 -11.54
C ILE A 151 -12.27 1.89 -10.06
N LEU A 152 -12.62 2.84 -9.19
CA LEU A 152 -12.50 2.66 -7.75
C LEU A 152 -13.37 1.49 -7.26
N LYS A 153 -14.63 1.42 -7.71
CA LYS A 153 -15.54 0.31 -7.36
C LYS A 153 -14.97 -1.03 -7.80
N GLU A 154 -14.51 -1.14 -9.04
CA GLU A 154 -13.92 -2.37 -9.57
C GLU A 154 -12.71 -2.83 -8.75
N LYS A 155 -11.80 -1.91 -8.39
CA LYS A 155 -10.65 -2.23 -7.54
C LYS A 155 -11.03 -2.71 -6.15
N ILE A 156 -12.05 -2.10 -5.55
CA ILE A 156 -12.58 -2.52 -4.25
C ILE A 156 -13.15 -3.94 -4.36
N ASP A 157 -13.94 -4.21 -5.40
CA ASP A 157 -14.57 -5.51 -5.60
C ASP A 157 -13.56 -6.63 -5.86
N GLN A 158 -12.54 -6.36 -6.68
CA GLN A 158 -11.42 -7.28 -6.89
C GLN A 158 -10.69 -7.58 -5.57
N THR A 159 -10.42 -6.55 -4.77
CA THR A 159 -9.72 -6.71 -3.49
C THR A 159 -10.56 -7.50 -2.48
N LEU A 160 -11.85 -7.20 -2.35
CA LEU A 160 -12.77 -7.93 -1.47
C LEU A 160 -12.91 -9.39 -1.89
N THR A 161 -12.98 -9.64 -3.20
CA THR A 161 -13.04 -11.00 -3.75
C THR A 161 -11.78 -11.77 -3.39
N TRP A 162 -10.60 -11.19 -3.63
CA TRP A 162 -9.33 -11.81 -3.26
C TRP A 162 -9.21 -12.07 -1.74
N LEU A 163 -9.58 -11.11 -0.89
CA LEU A 163 -9.56 -11.30 0.57
C LEU A 163 -10.52 -12.41 1.03
N THR A 164 -11.66 -12.57 0.33
CA THR A 164 -12.63 -13.64 0.59
C THR A 164 -12.08 -15.00 0.17
N GLU A 165 -11.49 -15.10 -1.02
CA GLU A 165 -10.87 -16.32 -1.53
C GLU A 165 -9.72 -16.78 -0.63
N GLN A 166 -8.92 -15.83 -0.13
CA GLN A 166 -7.87 -16.10 0.85
C GLN A 166 -8.39 -16.41 2.25
N ARG A 167 -9.70 -16.34 2.50
CA ARG A 167 -10.35 -16.56 3.81
C ARG A 167 -9.88 -15.60 4.91
N PHE A 168 -9.48 -14.38 4.55
CA PHE A 168 -9.19 -13.33 5.53
C PHE A 168 -10.46 -12.56 5.93
N ILE A 169 -11.45 -12.54 5.04
CA ILE A 169 -12.79 -12.07 5.32
C ILE A 169 -13.82 -13.12 4.87
N ARG A 170 -15.01 -13.08 5.44
CA ARG A 170 -16.17 -13.87 5.01
C ARG A 170 -17.31 -12.97 4.57
N LYS A 171 -18.06 -13.46 3.59
CA LYS A 171 -19.31 -12.89 3.10
C LYS A 171 -20.46 -13.34 4.01
N VAL A 172 -21.04 -12.43 4.79
CA VAL A 172 -22.14 -12.75 5.73
C VAL A 172 -23.47 -12.82 4.99
N GLY A 173 -23.69 -11.91 4.04
CA GLY A 173 -24.92 -11.81 3.24
C GLY A 173 -25.31 -10.35 3.00
N VAL A 174 -26.39 -10.15 2.25
CA VAL A 174 -26.94 -8.81 2.01
C VAL A 174 -27.79 -8.39 3.22
N ASP A 175 -27.41 -7.29 3.85
CA ASP A 175 -28.15 -6.70 4.96
C ASP A 175 -29.22 -5.75 4.41
N ARG A 176 -30.46 -6.23 4.37
CA ARG A 176 -31.61 -5.47 3.83
C ARG A 176 -31.89 -4.19 4.60
N SER A 177 -31.71 -4.21 5.92
CA SER A 177 -31.96 -3.03 6.78
C SER A 177 -31.01 -1.88 6.42
N TYR A 178 -29.76 -2.22 6.11
CA TYR A 178 -28.78 -1.26 5.63
C TYR A 178 -29.09 -0.80 4.19
N SER A 179 -29.45 -1.71 3.28
CA SER A 179 -29.83 -1.34 1.90
C SER A 179 -31.01 -0.37 1.88
N GLU A 180 -32.05 -0.63 2.67
CA GLU A 180 -33.23 0.25 2.79
C GLU A 180 -32.84 1.62 3.35
N ALA A 181 -32.11 1.66 4.48
CA ALA A 181 -31.66 2.92 5.09
C ALA A 181 -30.74 3.75 4.17
N ARG A 182 -29.97 3.07 3.31
CA ARG A 182 -29.10 3.72 2.33
C ARG A 182 -29.89 4.27 1.15
N ALA A 183 -30.88 3.53 0.66
CA ALA A 183 -31.78 4.00 -0.40
C ALA A 183 -32.53 5.26 0.04
N ASP A 184 -33.06 5.28 1.27
CA ASP A 184 -33.77 6.44 1.83
C ASP A 184 -32.87 7.69 1.88
N LYS A 185 -31.57 7.54 2.21
CA LYS A 185 -30.61 8.66 2.21
C LYS A 185 -30.34 9.24 0.82
N VAL A 186 -30.43 8.43 -0.24
CA VAL A 186 -30.22 8.90 -1.61
C VAL A 186 -31.43 9.69 -2.10
N VAL A 187 -32.65 9.27 -1.72
CA VAL A 187 -33.91 9.90 -2.13
C VAL A 187 -34.08 11.32 -1.55
N VAL A 188 -33.61 11.56 -0.33
CA VAL A 188 -33.76 12.88 0.34
C VAL A 188 -32.96 14.02 -0.33
N ASN A 189 -31.99 13.72 -1.20
CA ASN A 189 -31.10 14.74 -1.77
C ASN A 189 -31.59 15.35 -3.11
N ASP A 190 -32.69 14.84 -3.68
CA ASP A 190 -33.22 15.24 -5.00
C ASP A 190 -34.58 15.98 -4.95
N ASP A 191 -35.05 16.41 -3.77
CA ASP A 191 -36.25 17.26 -3.64
C ASP A 191 -35.95 18.72 -4.05
N TRP A 192 -35.70 18.93 -5.35
CA TRP A 192 -35.89 20.24 -5.97
C TRP A 192 -37.38 20.44 -6.22
N ASP A 193 -38.05 21.15 -5.31
CA ASP A 193 -39.42 21.61 -5.52
C ASP A 193 -39.44 22.76 -6.54
N ASP A 194 -39.63 22.43 -7.82
CA ASP A 194 -39.76 23.40 -8.93
C ASP A 194 -40.92 24.40 -8.75
N SER A 195 -41.83 24.15 -7.79
CA SER A 195 -42.97 25.05 -7.51
C SER A 195 -42.61 26.21 -6.59
N VAL A 196 -41.47 26.16 -5.90
CA VAL A 196 -41.05 27.19 -4.94
C VAL A 196 -39.73 27.84 -5.39
N PRO A 197 -39.75 29.13 -5.76
CA PRO A 197 -38.53 29.85 -6.14
C PRO A 197 -37.45 29.76 -5.06
N ALA A 198 -36.19 29.59 -5.46
CA ALA A 198 -35.06 29.38 -4.53
C ALA A 198 -34.93 30.44 -3.42
N TRP A 199 -35.37 31.68 -3.67
CA TRP A 199 -35.36 32.75 -2.67
C TRP A 199 -36.43 32.58 -1.58
N ALA A 200 -37.52 31.88 -1.86
CA ALA A 200 -38.60 31.57 -0.92
C ALA A 200 -38.24 30.38 0.00
N MET A 201 -37.44 29.42 -0.47
CA MET A 201 -36.93 28.31 0.36
C MET A 201 -36.05 28.80 1.52
N VAL A 202 -35.28 29.87 1.32
CA VAL A 202 -34.45 30.49 2.37
C VAL A 202 -35.31 31.11 3.49
N ALA A 203 -36.53 31.56 3.17
CA ALA A 203 -37.45 32.13 4.15
C ALA A 203 -38.17 31.07 5.00
N LYS A 204 -38.27 29.82 4.53
CA LYS A 204 -38.95 28.70 5.23
C LYS A 204 -38.27 28.31 6.55
N SER A 205 -36.97 28.54 6.67
CA SER A 205 -36.20 28.27 7.89
C SER A 205 -36.26 29.41 8.92
N THR A 206 -36.89 30.54 8.58
CA THR A 206 -36.98 31.71 9.46
C THR A 206 -38.23 31.61 10.34
N GLN A 207 -38.01 31.57 11.65
CA GLN A 207 -39.08 31.42 12.65
C GLN A 207 -40.07 32.59 12.56
N GLY A 208 -41.36 32.29 12.34
CA GLY A 208 -42.43 33.30 12.22
C GLY A 208 -42.93 33.56 10.79
N VAL A 209 -42.45 32.81 9.79
CA VAL A 209 -42.96 32.87 8.41
C VAL A 209 -43.76 31.60 8.10
N GLU A 210 -45.05 31.73 7.81
CA GLU A 210 -45.91 30.66 7.31
C GLU A 210 -46.30 30.97 5.85
N MET A 211 -46.15 30.00 4.95
CA MET A 211 -46.65 30.09 3.57
C MET A 211 -48.12 29.66 3.57
N THR A 212 -49.00 30.54 3.11
CA THR A 212 -50.41 30.22 2.90
C THR A 212 -50.65 29.97 1.42
N ASP A 213 -51.16 28.79 1.06
CA ASP A 213 -51.65 28.53 -0.29
C ASP A 213 -52.90 29.37 -0.52
N GLU A 214 -52.79 30.46 -1.29
CA GLU A 214 -53.96 31.24 -1.74
C GLU A 214 -54.72 30.48 -2.84
N ASP A 215 -55.33 29.35 -2.50
CA ASP A 215 -56.19 28.58 -3.42
C ASP A 215 -57.69 28.75 -3.10
N ASN A 216 -58.09 29.88 -2.50
CA ASN A 216 -59.50 30.17 -2.26
C ASN A 216 -59.91 31.64 -2.44
N ILE A 217 -59.37 32.34 -3.45
CA ILE A 217 -59.99 33.57 -3.95
C ILE A 217 -60.11 33.53 -5.48
N ASN A 218 -61.29 33.13 -5.93
CA ASN A 218 -61.92 33.48 -7.20
C ASN A 218 -61.00 33.77 -8.40
N ASN A 219 -60.67 32.72 -9.16
CA ASN A 219 -60.59 32.86 -10.60
C ASN A 219 -61.33 31.72 -11.29
N ALA A 220 -62.54 32.07 -11.75
CA ALA A 220 -63.31 31.31 -12.69
C ALA A 220 -62.48 30.96 -13.95
N ASN A 221 -62.62 29.72 -14.41
CA ASN A 221 -62.43 29.30 -15.79
C ASN A 221 -61.19 29.86 -16.52
N LYS A 222 -60.01 29.30 -16.21
CA LYS A 222 -59.02 29.02 -17.26
C LYS A 222 -58.70 27.53 -17.23
N PHE A 223 -59.44 26.79 -18.05
CA PHE A 223 -59.00 25.49 -18.52
C PHE A 223 -57.62 25.66 -19.17
N SER A 224 -56.55 25.26 -18.47
CA SER A 224 -55.31 24.93 -19.15
C SER A 224 -55.59 23.69 -20.00
N ALA A 225 -55.52 23.87 -21.31
CA ALA A 225 -55.85 22.87 -22.32
C ALA A 225 -54.81 21.75 -22.46
N HIS A 226 -53.97 21.51 -21.44
CA HIS A 226 -53.05 20.38 -21.40
C HIS A 226 -53.54 19.39 -20.34
N LYS A 227 -54.40 18.48 -20.79
CA LYS A 227 -54.74 17.27 -20.06
C LYS A 227 -53.45 16.50 -19.71
N LYS A 228 -53.42 15.89 -18.53
CA LYS A 228 -52.48 14.79 -18.20
C LYS A 228 -52.36 13.87 -19.43
N PRO A 229 -51.15 13.53 -19.91
CA PRO A 229 -51.00 12.70 -21.08
C PRO A 229 -51.75 11.38 -20.87
N ALA A 230 -52.67 11.09 -21.80
CA ALA A 230 -53.37 9.83 -21.87
C ALA A 230 -52.75 9.02 -23.02
N LEU A 231 -52.52 7.73 -22.74
CA LEU A 231 -51.78 6.73 -23.51
C LEU A 231 -50.24 6.85 -23.47
N GLY A 232 -49.64 6.08 -22.56
CA GLY A 232 -48.30 5.50 -22.72
C GLY A 232 -47.11 6.41 -22.39
N PHE A 233 -47.32 7.67 -22.05
CA PHE A 233 -46.25 8.60 -21.67
C PHE A 233 -46.40 9.02 -20.21
N ASN A 234 -45.38 8.71 -19.41
CA ASN A 234 -45.27 9.14 -18.01
C ASN A 234 -44.37 10.38 -17.93
N LEU A 235 -44.59 11.22 -16.92
CA LEU A 235 -43.70 12.34 -16.61
C LEU A 235 -42.30 11.82 -16.25
N ALA A 236 -41.25 12.53 -16.64
CA ALA A 236 -39.88 12.13 -16.32
C ALA A 236 -39.62 12.06 -14.79
N SER A 237 -40.37 12.84 -14.00
CA SER A 237 -40.37 12.78 -12.54
C SER A 237 -41.03 11.52 -11.97
N GLU A 238 -41.91 10.86 -12.72
CA GLU A 238 -42.61 9.62 -12.31
C GLU A 238 -41.90 8.36 -12.85
N LEU A 239 -40.78 8.51 -13.57
CA LEU A 239 -40.04 7.42 -14.19
C LEU A 239 -39.41 6.45 -13.16
N SER A 240 -39.18 6.91 -11.93
CA SER A 240 -38.70 6.07 -10.81
C SER A 240 -39.74 5.05 -10.35
N THR A 241 -41.03 5.35 -10.51
CA THR A 241 -42.15 4.50 -10.06
C THR A 241 -42.60 3.47 -11.09
N VAL A 242 -42.15 3.56 -12.35
CA VAL A 242 -42.62 2.71 -13.45
C VAL A 242 -41.64 1.57 -13.70
N GLY A 243 -41.63 0.61 -12.78
CA GLY A 243 -41.69 -0.82 -13.06
C GLY A 243 -40.67 -1.53 -13.96
N ALA A 244 -39.54 -0.94 -14.35
CA ALA A 244 -38.54 -1.70 -15.14
C ALA A 244 -37.07 -1.27 -15.03
N TRP A 245 -36.74 -0.18 -14.32
CA TRP A 245 -35.35 0.31 -14.18
C TRP A 245 -35.02 0.72 -12.74
N HIS A 246 -35.55 0.01 -11.74
CA HIS A 246 -34.81 -0.06 -10.49
C HIS A 246 -33.57 -0.87 -10.79
N SER A 247 -32.40 -0.26 -10.67
CA SER A 247 -31.15 -0.99 -10.51
C SER A 247 -31.14 -1.71 -9.15
N ASN A 248 -32.06 -2.66 -8.94
CA ASN A 248 -32.07 -3.51 -7.75
C ASN A 248 -30.71 -4.20 -7.59
N ASP A 249 -30.04 -4.53 -8.69
CA ASP A 249 -28.69 -5.10 -8.68
C ASP A 249 -27.63 -4.15 -8.09
N LEU A 250 -27.78 -2.83 -8.22
CA LEU A 250 -26.81 -1.88 -7.64
C LEU A 250 -26.99 -1.71 -6.12
N ASP A 251 -28.22 -1.83 -5.62
CA ASP A 251 -28.53 -1.72 -4.19
C ASP A 251 -28.26 -3.01 -3.41
N GLU A 252 -28.44 -4.18 -4.04
CA GLU A 252 -28.07 -5.47 -3.44
C GLU A 252 -26.55 -5.62 -3.26
N PHE A 253 -25.77 -5.17 -4.24
CA PHE A 253 -24.30 -5.19 -4.14
C PHE A 253 -23.76 -4.25 -3.05
N SER A 254 -24.40 -3.10 -2.84
CA SER A 254 -24.01 -2.14 -1.80
C SER A 254 -24.31 -2.66 -0.38
N GLY A 255 -25.37 -3.45 -0.24
CA GLY A 255 -25.79 -4.04 1.04
C GLY A 255 -24.98 -5.25 1.51
N MET A 256 -24.02 -5.73 0.71
CA MET A 256 -23.23 -6.89 1.06
C MET A 256 -22.38 -6.64 2.31
N LYS A 257 -22.57 -7.46 3.35
CA LYS A 257 -21.85 -7.40 4.61
C LYS A 257 -20.67 -8.37 4.65
N TYR A 258 -19.53 -7.87 5.08
CA TYR A 258 -18.29 -8.61 5.28
C TYR A 258 -17.92 -8.64 6.76
N GLU A 259 -17.25 -9.71 7.16
CA GLU A 259 -16.72 -9.87 8.51
C GLU A 259 -15.29 -10.43 8.42
N ALA A 260 -14.38 -9.92 9.24
CA ALA A 260 -13.03 -10.45 9.30
C ALA A 260 -13.04 -11.85 9.93
N THR A 261 -12.20 -12.75 9.42
CA THR A 261 -11.94 -14.01 10.11
C THR A 261 -10.91 -13.80 11.22
N LEU A 262 -10.76 -14.77 12.13
CA LEU A 262 -9.70 -14.72 13.15
C LEU A 262 -8.32 -14.49 12.50
N MET A 263 -8.06 -15.15 11.37
CA MET A 263 -6.85 -14.95 10.58
C MET A 263 -6.74 -13.50 10.04
N GLY A 264 -7.82 -12.94 9.48
CA GLY A 264 -7.82 -11.56 9.00
C GLY A 264 -7.60 -10.52 10.10
N GLU A 265 -8.17 -10.74 11.28
CA GLU A 265 -7.92 -9.91 12.47
C GLU A 265 -6.45 -9.98 12.90
N ARG A 266 -5.87 -11.19 12.95
CA ARG A 266 -4.46 -11.39 13.31
C ARG A 266 -3.51 -10.72 12.32
N ILE A 267 -3.75 -10.86 11.02
CA ILE A 267 -2.95 -10.19 9.98
C ILE A 267 -2.99 -8.67 10.17
N THR A 268 -4.17 -8.11 10.48
CA THR A 268 -4.31 -6.68 10.74
C THR A 268 -3.52 -6.24 11.98
N GLN A 269 -3.62 -7.00 13.07
CA GLN A 269 -2.89 -6.71 14.32
C GLN A 269 -1.37 -6.77 14.14
N LEU A 270 -0.90 -7.64 13.25
CA LEU A 270 0.52 -7.79 12.91
C LEU A 270 1.03 -6.73 11.94
N TYR A 271 0.15 -5.91 11.35
CA TYR A 271 0.47 -4.95 10.29
C TYR A 271 1.14 -5.61 9.05
N LEU A 272 0.79 -6.85 8.76
CA LEU A 272 1.37 -7.62 7.68
C LEU A 272 0.57 -7.42 6.37
N ASP A 273 1.23 -7.34 5.20
CA ASP A 273 0.51 -7.37 3.92
C ASP A 273 -0.27 -8.69 3.82
N PRO A 274 -1.57 -8.66 3.51
CA PRO A 274 -2.34 -9.86 3.28
C PRO A 274 -1.69 -10.83 2.26
N LEU A 275 -0.96 -10.33 1.26
CA LEU A 275 -0.23 -11.21 0.33
C LEU A 275 0.92 -11.95 1.01
N SER A 276 1.73 -11.26 1.82
CA SER A 276 2.78 -11.87 2.64
C SER A 276 2.19 -12.94 3.57
N ALA A 277 1.05 -12.65 4.21
CA ALA A 277 0.35 -13.60 5.06
C ALA A 277 -0.10 -14.85 4.30
N SER A 278 -0.57 -14.70 3.06
CA SER A 278 -0.97 -15.81 2.20
C SER A 278 0.22 -16.70 1.81
N ILE A 279 1.35 -16.09 1.45
CA ILE A 279 2.60 -16.80 1.12
C ILE A 279 3.10 -17.58 2.32
N ILE A 280 3.22 -16.93 3.49
CA ILE A 280 3.66 -17.56 4.74
C ILE A 280 2.73 -18.72 5.09
N ARG A 281 1.41 -18.51 5.11
CA ARG A 281 0.43 -19.56 5.43
C ARG A 281 0.58 -20.77 4.51
N THR A 282 0.73 -20.53 3.20
CA THR A 282 0.88 -21.61 2.22
C THR A 282 2.18 -22.40 2.43
N GLY A 283 3.28 -21.70 2.69
CA GLY A 283 4.58 -22.32 2.99
C GLY A 283 4.58 -23.10 4.31
N LEU A 284 3.95 -22.58 5.37
CA LEU A 284 3.83 -23.27 6.66
C LEU A 284 2.91 -24.50 6.57
N ARG A 285 1.81 -24.43 5.80
CA ARG A 285 1.00 -25.61 5.45
C ARG A 285 1.80 -26.65 4.66
N ARG A 286 2.73 -26.22 3.80
CA ARG A 286 3.67 -27.14 3.12
C ARG A 286 4.64 -27.77 4.12
N ALA A 287 5.18 -27.01 5.06
CA ALA A 287 6.05 -27.51 6.12
C ALA A 287 5.34 -28.57 6.98
N ILE A 288 4.13 -28.31 7.46
CA ILE A 288 3.36 -29.29 8.25
C ILE A 288 3.08 -30.56 7.43
N ARG A 289 2.70 -30.44 6.15
CA ARG A 289 2.52 -31.61 5.28
C ARG A 289 3.80 -32.43 5.12
N ARG A 290 4.97 -31.77 5.06
CA ARG A 290 6.28 -32.44 5.00
C ARG A 290 6.57 -33.19 6.30
N ILE A 291 6.36 -32.57 7.46
CA ILE A 291 6.56 -33.21 8.78
C ILE A 291 5.62 -34.41 8.96
N VAL A 292 4.33 -34.27 8.62
CA VAL A 292 3.33 -35.32 8.80
C VAL A 292 3.60 -36.53 7.89
N LYS A 293 4.05 -36.29 6.65
CA LYS A 293 4.23 -37.35 5.65
C LYS A 293 5.68 -37.83 5.49
N ASP A 294 6.62 -37.20 6.18
CA ASP A 294 8.06 -37.46 6.08
C ASP A 294 8.58 -37.46 4.62
N ILE A 295 8.15 -36.47 3.83
CA ILE A 295 8.45 -36.40 2.37
C ILE A 295 9.75 -35.66 2.09
N ALA A 296 10.02 -34.59 2.83
CA ALA A 296 11.13 -33.68 2.60
C ALA A 296 11.48 -32.93 3.90
N PRO A 297 12.71 -32.43 4.07
CA PRO A 297 13.09 -31.75 5.30
C PRO A 297 12.36 -30.41 5.46
N VAL A 298 12.19 -30.03 6.73
CA VAL A 298 11.81 -28.68 7.17
C VAL A 298 12.95 -28.17 8.03
N THR A 299 13.66 -27.17 7.53
CA THR A 299 14.89 -26.65 8.14
C THR A 299 14.73 -25.19 8.54
N ASN A 300 15.61 -24.72 9.41
CA ASN A 300 15.76 -23.32 9.75
C ASN A 300 15.92 -22.44 8.49
N PHE A 301 16.76 -22.88 7.54
CA PHE A 301 16.97 -22.19 6.28
C PHE A 301 15.69 -22.08 5.45
N GLY A 302 14.92 -23.16 5.33
CA GLY A 302 13.64 -23.17 4.61
C GLY A 302 12.62 -22.19 5.18
N LEU A 303 12.60 -22.02 6.52
CA LEU A 303 11.73 -21.04 7.20
C LEU A 303 12.20 -19.60 7.00
N LEU A 304 13.52 -19.35 7.10
CA LEU A 304 14.10 -18.03 6.76
C LEU A 304 13.80 -17.66 5.31
N HIS A 305 14.00 -18.59 4.38
CA HIS A 305 13.69 -18.39 2.96
C HIS A 305 12.22 -18.05 2.73
N LEU A 306 11.30 -18.77 3.40
CA LEU A 306 9.87 -18.49 3.30
C LEU A 306 9.54 -17.04 3.69
N ALA A 307 10.12 -16.55 4.79
CA ALA A 307 9.94 -15.17 5.22
C ALA A 307 10.56 -14.16 4.22
N THR A 308 11.75 -14.45 3.67
CA THR A 308 12.36 -13.60 2.63
C THR A 308 11.59 -13.58 1.32
N SER A 309 10.74 -14.58 1.06
CA SER A 309 9.93 -14.65 -0.16
C SER A 309 8.70 -13.74 -0.11
N THR A 310 8.49 -13.02 0.99
CA THR A 310 7.31 -12.17 1.17
C THR A 310 7.55 -10.74 0.67
N PRO A 311 6.51 -10.06 0.15
CA PRO A 311 6.59 -8.64 -0.23
C PRO A 311 7.04 -7.70 0.90
N ASP A 312 6.79 -8.06 2.16
CA ASP A 312 7.19 -7.28 3.33
C ASP A 312 8.70 -7.37 3.62
N PHE A 313 9.39 -8.38 3.10
CA PHE A 313 10.84 -8.48 3.22
C PHE A 313 11.52 -7.73 2.07
N THR A 314 12.45 -6.84 2.41
CA THR A 314 13.27 -6.15 1.39
C THR A 314 14.42 -7.06 0.95
N SER A 315 14.22 -7.92 -0.05
CA SER A 315 15.27 -8.86 -0.51
C SER A 315 16.54 -8.15 -0.97
N LEU A 316 17.68 -8.83 -0.80
CA LEU A 316 18.96 -8.45 -1.37
C LEU A 316 18.96 -8.73 -2.87
N TRP A 317 19.56 -7.83 -3.63
CA TRP A 317 19.73 -8.02 -5.07
C TRP A 317 20.90 -8.98 -5.36
N ALA A 318 20.64 -10.02 -6.14
CA ALA A 318 21.67 -10.88 -6.71
C ALA A 318 22.36 -10.16 -7.89
N LYS A 319 23.68 -9.96 -7.80
CA LYS A 319 24.46 -9.33 -8.89
C LYS A 319 24.68 -10.33 -10.03
N ASN A 320 24.90 -9.83 -11.24
CA ASN A 320 25.17 -10.68 -12.41
C ASN A 320 26.32 -11.68 -12.16
N SER A 321 27.39 -11.25 -11.50
CA SER A 321 28.53 -12.12 -11.12
C SER A 321 28.16 -13.22 -10.12
N GLU A 322 27.13 -13.01 -9.31
CA GLU A 322 26.61 -14.00 -8.36
C GLU A 322 25.60 -14.94 -9.00
N MET A 323 25.08 -14.62 -10.18
CA MET A 323 24.15 -15.48 -10.92
C MET A 323 24.86 -16.44 -11.87
N GLU A 324 26.17 -16.28 -12.08
CA GLU A 324 26.95 -17.19 -12.92
C GLU A 324 26.96 -18.61 -12.36
N ALA A 325 26.94 -19.60 -13.27
CA ALA A 325 27.02 -21.00 -12.88
C ALA A 325 28.30 -21.27 -12.07
N ASN A 326 28.16 -21.97 -10.94
CA ASN A 326 29.22 -22.22 -9.94
C ASN A 326 29.64 -21.00 -9.10
N SER A 327 28.89 -19.90 -9.09
CA SER A 327 29.06 -18.89 -8.04
C SER A 327 28.77 -19.51 -6.66
N LYS A 328 29.30 -18.91 -5.59
CA LYS A 328 28.99 -19.35 -4.22
C LYS A 328 27.48 -19.36 -3.95
N LEU A 329 26.77 -18.32 -4.41
CA LEU A 329 25.34 -18.18 -4.24
C LEU A 329 24.56 -19.25 -5.01
N TRP A 330 24.99 -19.53 -6.24
CA TRP A 330 24.38 -20.57 -7.07
C TRP A 330 24.55 -21.96 -6.45
N ILE A 331 25.75 -22.27 -5.94
CA ILE A 331 26.02 -23.54 -5.24
C ILE A 331 25.17 -23.64 -3.97
N LYS A 332 25.11 -22.57 -3.16
CA LYS A 332 24.25 -22.54 -1.96
C LYS A 332 22.79 -22.78 -2.33
N THR A 333 22.28 -22.12 -3.38
CA THR A 333 20.90 -22.26 -3.86
C THR A 333 20.55 -23.70 -4.21
N ASN A 334 21.39 -24.38 -4.98
CA ASN A 334 21.15 -25.78 -5.33
C ASN A 334 21.25 -26.71 -4.12
N SER A 335 22.10 -26.39 -3.14
CA SER A 335 22.25 -27.23 -1.94
C SER A 335 21.04 -27.20 -1.01
N VAL A 336 20.21 -26.16 -1.09
CA VAL A 336 19.05 -25.93 -0.21
C VAL A 336 17.71 -26.04 -0.95
N GLU A 337 17.72 -26.41 -2.22
CA GLU A 337 16.52 -26.44 -3.09
C GLU A 337 15.41 -27.33 -2.51
N ASP A 338 15.78 -28.50 -1.97
CA ASP A 338 14.83 -29.43 -1.36
C ASP A 338 14.19 -28.89 -0.06
N GLU A 339 14.85 -27.93 0.60
CA GLU A 339 14.42 -27.33 1.87
C GLU A 339 13.39 -26.21 1.67
N LEU A 340 13.29 -25.66 0.45
CA LEU A 340 12.47 -24.47 0.19
C LEU A 340 10.96 -24.74 0.37
N LEU A 341 10.29 -23.80 1.03
CA LEU A 341 8.85 -23.85 1.33
C LEU A 341 8.01 -23.00 0.36
N SER A 342 8.65 -22.10 -0.38
CA SER A 342 8.06 -21.25 -1.41
C SER A 342 8.76 -21.53 -2.74
N ASP A 343 7.96 -21.65 -3.80
CA ASP A 343 8.48 -21.78 -5.16
C ASP A 343 8.58 -20.39 -5.79
N SER A 344 9.66 -20.12 -6.51
CA SER A 344 9.85 -18.87 -7.26
C SER A 344 9.92 -19.19 -8.75
N SER A 345 9.13 -18.48 -9.57
CA SER A 345 9.09 -18.72 -11.02
C SER A 345 10.29 -18.13 -11.78
N TYR A 346 11.06 -17.27 -11.12
CA TYR A 346 12.20 -16.56 -11.72
C TYR A 346 13.47 -16.82 -10.91
N ASP A 347 14.51 -17.31 -11.58
CA ASP A 347 15.81 -17.65 -10.97
C ASP A 347 16.44 -16.44 -10.27
N GLU A 348 16.31 -15.24 -10.83
CA GLU A 348 16.79 -13.99 -10.21
C GLU A 348 16.17 -13.73 -8.84
N MET A 349 14.86 -13.94 -8.73
CA MET A 349 14.12 -13.75 -7.49
C MET A 349 14.48 -14.83 -6.47
N LEU A 350 14.60 -16.08 -6.93
CA LEU A 350 15.05 -17.20 -6.09
C LEU A 350 16.44 -16.93 -5.50
N LEU A 351 17.42 -16.58 -6.34
CA LEU A 351 18.78 -16.27 -5.90
C LEU A 351 18.80 -15.09 -4.93
N SER A 352 17.99 -14.06 -5.17
CA SER A 352 17.86 -12.89 -4.29
C SER A 352 17.28 -13.24 -2.91
N ASN A 353 16.27 -14.12 -2.88
CA ASN A 353 15.67 -14.60 -1.64
C ASN A 353 16.62 -15.54 -0.88
N VAL A 354 17.28 -16.46 -1.57
CA VAL A 354 18.30 -17.34 -0.98
C VAL A 354 19.47 -16.53 -0.44
N LYS A 355 19.96 -15.53 -1.17
CA LYS A 355 21.02 -14.61 -0.69
C LYS A 355 20.60 -13.91 0.60
N SER A 356 19.34 -13.49 0.67
CA SER A 356 18.76 -12.84 1.85
C SER A 356 18.64 -13.78 3.04
N ALA A 357 18.15 -15.00 2.80
CA ALA A 357 18.02 -16.02 3.83
C ALA A 357 19.40 -16.45 4.35
N TRP A 358 20.38 -16.59 3.46
CA TRP A 358 21.75 -16.91 3.81
C TRP A 358 22.43 -15.81 4.63
N MET A 359 22.18 -14.54 4.31
CA MET A 359 22.65 -13.42 5.13
C MET A 359 22.09 -13.50 6.56
N VAL A 360 20.81 -13.83 6.73
CA VAL A 360 20.22 -14.01 8.07
C VAL A 360 20.75 -15.26 8.75
N GLU A 361 20.92 -16.37 8.03
CA GLU A 361 21.51 -17.60 8.56
C GLU A 361 22.91 -17.34 9.15
N MET A 362 23.79 -16.67 8.40
CA MET A 362 25.12 -16.28 8.89
C MET A 362 25.04 -15.39 10.15
N TRP A 363 24.03 -14.51 10.22
CA TRP A 363 23.79 -13.71 11.42
C TRP A 363 23.36 -14.56 12.62
N CYS A 364 22.45 -15.52 12.42
CA CYS A 364 22.00 -16.45 13.45
C CYS A 364 23.13 -17.37 13.94
N ASP A 365 24.07 -17.72 13.06
CA ASP A 365 25.25 -18.52 13.38
C ASP A 365 26.38 -17.69 14.05
N GLU A 366 26.08 -16.46 14.47
CA GLU A 366 26.99 -15.53 15.13
C GLU A 366 28.24 -15.17 14.31
N GLU A 367 28.13 -15.19 12.98
CA GLU A 367 29.22 -14.74 12.12
C GLU A 367 29.47 -13.24 12.28
N ASN A 368 30.74 -12.85 12.15
CA ASN A 368 31.12 -11.44 12.20
C ASN A 368 30.54 -10.70 10.99
N ILE A 369 29.96 -9.51 11.23
CA ILE A 369 29.46 -8.58 10.19
C ILE A 369 30.48 -8.39 9.05
N ARG A 370 31.79 -8.32 9.34
CA ARG A 370 32.83 -8.18 8.31
C ARG A 370 32.95 -9.40 7.40
N SER A 371 32.71 -10.59 7.92
CA SER A 371 32.67 -11.83 7.13
C SER A 371 31.45 -11.83 6.22
N ILE A 372 30.28 -11.50 6.76
CA ILE A 372 29.03 -11.39 6.00
C ILE A 372 29.17 -10.36 4.85
N GLU A 373 29.72 -9.18 5.16
CA GLU A 373 30.00 -8.14 4.16
C GLU A 373 30.95 -8.64 3.05
N LYS A 374 32.00 -9.37 3.42
CA LYS A 374 32.98 -9.89 2.46
C LYS A 374 32.41 -11.00 1.59
N ASP A 375 31.62 -11.91 2.15
CA ASP A 375 31.13 -13.09 1.44
C ASP A 375 29.87 -12.84 0.62
N LEU A 376 29.00 -11.92 1.06
CA LEU A 376 27.73 -11.61 0.37
C LEU A 376 27.67 -10.21 -0.25
N ASP A 377 28.72 -9.39 -0.08
CA ASP A 377 28.83 -8.04 -0.64
C ASP A 377 27.63 -7.16 -0.24
N VAL A 378 27.39 -7.12 1.08
CA VAL A 378 26.28 -6.41 1.73
C VAL A 378 26.79 -5.39 2.75
N ASN A 379 26.15 -4.23 2.84
CA ASN A 379 26.57 -3.21 3.81
C ASN A 379 26.04 -3.53 5.22
N PRO A 380 26.76 -3.17 6.29
CA PRO A 380 26.30 -3.36 7.68
C PRO A 380 24.95 -2.71 8.02
N GLY A 381 24.60 -1.62 7.35
CA GLY A 381 23.29 -0.98 7.53
C GLY A 381 22.14 -1.79 6.93
N ASP A 382 22.42 -2.48 5.81
CA ASP A 382 21.46 -3.32 5.11
C ASP A 382 21.18 -4.61 5.88
N ILE A 383 22.20 -5.15 6.56
CA ILE A 383 22.09 -6.32 7.44
C ILE A 383 21.15 -6.01 8.61
N ASN A 384 21.46 -4.98 9.43
CA ASN A 384 20.67 -4.66 10.63
C ASN A 384 19.19 -4.45 10.31
N TYR A 385 18.89 -3.66 9.27
CA TYR A 385 17.52 -3.40 8.85
C TYR A 385 16.75 -4.67 8.46
N ARG A 386 17.40 -5.60 7.76
CA ARG A 386 16.78 -6.86 7.33
C ARG A 386 16.63 -7.86 8.46
N VAL A 387 17.58 -7.90 9.40
CA VAL A 387 17.48 -8.72 10.60
C VAL A 387 16.29 -8.27 11.45
N ASP A 388 16.12 -6.95 11.63
CA ASP A 388 14.97 -6.41 12.37
C ASP A 388 13.62 -6.79 11.72
N ILE A 389 13.53 -6.68 10.38
CA ILE A 389 12.34 -7.12 9.63
C ILE A 389 12.12 -8.62 9.75
N MET A 390 13.19 -9.41 9.66
CA MET A 390 13.10 -10.87 9.75
C MET A 390 12.54 -11.30 11.10
N ALA A 391 12.99 -10.69 12.20
CA ALA A 391 12.47 -10.99 13.53
C ALA A 391 10.95 -10.76 13.62
N TRP A 392 10.44 -9.68 13.02
CA TRP A 392 9.00 -9.43 12.93
C TRP A 392 8.26 -10.44 12.03
N LEU A 393 8.85 -10.84 10.90
CA LEU A 393 8.24 -11.83 9.99
C LEU A 393 8.22 -13.24 10.57
N ILE A 394 9.27 -13.65 11.30
CA ILE A 394 9.31 -14.94 12.02
C ILE A 394 8.27 -14.94 13.13
N HIS A 395 8.16 -13.84 13.89
CA HIS A 395 7.08 -13.70 14.87
C HIS A 395 5.70 -13.76 14.21
N SER A 396 5.50 -13.08 13.08
CA SER A 396 4.25 -13.12 12.33
C SER A 396 3.93 -14.52 11.81
N SER A 397 4.94 -15.28 11.38
CA SER A 397 4.79 -16.67 10.91
C SER A 397 4.28 -17.59 12.01
N ARG A 398 4.75 -17.40 13.25
CA ARG A 398 4.26 -18.11 14.43
C ARG A 398 2.80 -17.78 14.74
N GLU A 399 2.41 -16.50 14.68
CA GLU A 399 1.02 -16.12 14.93
C GLU A 399 0.07 -16.60 13.82
N ILE A 400 0.54 -16.61 12.57
CA ILE A 400 -0.21 -17.09 11.41
C ILE A 400 -0.54 -18.58 11.55
N ILE A 401 0.42 -19.41 11.94
CA ILE A 401 0.19 -20.85 12.05
C ILE A 401 -0.74 -21.20 13.21
N LEU A 402 -0.70 -20.42 14.30
CA LEU A 402 -1.61 -20.54 15.44
C LEU A 402 -3.04 -20.10 15.10
N ALA A 403 -3.19 -19.15 14.17
CA ALA A 403 -4.48 -18.65 13.73
C ALA A 403 -5.10 -19.46 12.57
N ASP A 404 -4.39 -20.45 12.04
CA ASP A 404 -4.83 -21.25 10.90
C ASP A 404 -5.84 -22.32 11.35
N ASP A 405 -7.06 -22.21 10.85
CA ASP A 405 -8.22 -23.05 11.20
C ASP A 405 -8.33 -24.34 10.37
N VAL A 406 -7.38 -24.60 9.46
CA VAL A 406 -7.44 -25.76 8.55
C VAL A 406 -6.86 -27.03 9.17
N PHE A 407 -6.01 -26.93 10.18
CA PHE A 407 -5.39 -28.10 10.79
C PHE A 407 -6.36 -28.81 11.75
N SER A 408 -6.38 -30.15 11.71
CA SER A 408 -7.05 -30.95 12.72
C SER A 408 -6.27 -30.94 14.03
N ASP A 409 -6.95 -31.19 15.16
CA ASP A 409 -6.33 -31.32 16.48
C ASP A 409 -5.21 -32.38 16.52
N GLU A 410 -5.26 -33.36 15.60
CA GLU A 410 -4.25 -34.41 15.44
C GLU A 410 -2.89 -33.89 14.94
N HIS A 411 -2.86 -32.72 14.30
CA HIS A 411 -1.63 -32.09 13.80
C HIS A 411 -0.96 -31.14 14.80
N MET A 412 -1.54 -30.98 16.00
CA MET A 412 -1.00 -30.10 17.05
C MET A 412 0.44 -30.42 17.48
N PRO A 413 0.89 -31.69 17.57
CA PRO A 413 2.30 -31.98 17.88
C PRO A 413 3.27 -31.43 16.84
N GLN A 414 2.96 -31.57 15.54
CA GLN A 414 3.78 -31.08 14.44
C GLN A 414 3.77 -29.55 14.36
N ILE A 415 2.62 -28.93 14.66
CA ILE A 415 2.52 -27.47 14.80
C ILE A 415 3.41 -26.99 15.95
N ALA A 416 3.38 -27.66 17.10
CA ALA A 416 4.21 -27.30 18.25
C ALA A 416 5.72 -27.45 17.96
N GLU A 417 6.12 -28.48 17.22
CA GLU A 417 7.49 -28.65 16.74
C GLU A 417 7.92 -27.48 15.83
N LEU A 418 7.08 -27.12 14.87
CA LEU A 418 7.36 -26.03 13.93
C LEU A 418 7.40 -24.66 14.64
N ILE A 419 6.52 -24.42 15.60
CA ILE A 419 6.56 -23.22 16.45
C ILE A 419 7.86 -23.17 17.24
N LYS A 420 8.31 -24.29 17.81
CA LYS A 420 9.58 -24.35 18.52
C LYS A 420 10.76 -24.00 17.61
N GLN A 421 10.75 -24.45 16.34
CA GLN A 421 11.76 -24.04 15.36
C GLN A 421 11.72 -22.54 15.07
N LEU A 422 10.53 -21.97 14.88
CA LEU A 422 10.36 -20.52 14.68
C LEU A 422 10.83 -19.70 15.90
N ASP A 423 10.57 -20.18 17.11
CA ASP A 423 10.98 -19.52 18.36
C ASP A 423 12.51 -19.54 18.55
N VAL A 424 13.23 -20.51 17.96
CA VAL A 424 14.71 -20.54 17.97
C VAL A 424 15.31 -19.53 16.99
N LEU A 425 14.60 -19.19 15.91
CA LEU A 425 15.03 -18.21 14.91
C LEU A 425 14.76 -16.76 15.30
N ARG A 426 14.01 -16.54 16.38
CA ARG A 426 13.67 -15.22 16.91
C ARG A 426 14.73 -14.74 17.89
#